data_AF-A0A2E8WG82-F1
#
_entry.id   AF-A0A2E8WG82-F1
#
_cell.length_a   1.000
_cell.length_b   1.000
_cell.length_c   1.000
_cell.angle_alpha   90.00
_cell.angle_beta   90.00
_cell.angle_gamma   90.00
#
_symmetry.space_group_name_H-M   'P 1'
#
loop_
_entity.id
_entity.type
_entity.pdbx_description
1 polymer ?
#
loop_
_entity_poly.entity_id
_entity_poly.type
_entity_poly.pdbx_seq_one_letter_code
_entity_poly.pdbx_strand_id
1 'polypeptide(L)'
;MHMAQIFYDIALKGITIHRVNFRSNVVHTEDVVVSFSLSIPDGEIRSALDAGKLSYFTSNALDTPMPGNSLSAVASIYFIDLVPIKEHMLEARRVLKPGGLFINFGPLRYMRGDVANMLSGEEILDLYSQSGFDILAHDVVPNTQLASSQVITSVHSNNFVFVARKR
;
A
#
# COMPACT_ATOMS: atom_id res chain seq x y z
N MET A 1 24.49 -0.74 5.92
CA MET A 1 24.16 0.11 4.76
C MET A 1 22.71 -0.18 4.39
N HIS A 2 21.80 0.76 4.68
CA HIS A 2 20.37 0.58 4.48
C HIS A 2 20.08 0.44 2.98
N MET A 3 19.51 -0.68 2.49
CA MET A 3 19.07 -0.86 1.09
C MET A 3 18.20 0.32 0.59
N ALA A 4 17.47 0.85 1.53
CA ALA A 4 16.82 2.13 1.51
C ALA A 4 17.66 3.24 0.81
N GLN A 5 18.88 3.53 1.29
CA GLN A 5 19.73 4.62 0.80
C GLN A 5 20.03 4.47 -0.70
N ILE A 6 20.18 3.24 -1.18
CA ILE A 6 20.45 2.93 -2.59
C ILE A 6 19.30 3.42 -3.48
N PHE A 7 18.04 3.27 -3.05
CA PHE A 7 16.89 3.70 -3.86
C PHE A 7 16.86 5.22 -4.05
N TYR A 8 17.16 5.98 -2.99
CA TYR A 8 17.28 7.44 -3.07
C TYR A 8 18.51 7.87 -3.87
N ASP A 9 19.65 7.23 -3.66
CA ASP A 9 20.89 7.58 -4.36
C ASP A 9 20.79 7.29 -5.87
N ILE A 10 20.00 6.28 -6.28
CA ILE A 10 19.69 6.03 -7.70
C ILE A 10 18.71 7.10 -8.21
N ALA A 11 17.68 7.44 -7.44
CA ALA A 11 16.67 8.42 -7.86
C ALA A 11 17.20 9.87 -7.93
N LEU A 12 18.25 10.21 -7.18
CA LEU A 12 18.98 11.49 -7.28
C LEU A 12 19.78 11.63 -8.58
N LYS A 13 20.09 10.52 -9.26
CA LYS A 13 20.90 10.54 -10.50
C LYS A 13 20.08 10.85 -11.76
N GLY A 14 18.77 11.07 -11.64
CA GLY A 14 17.87 11.19 -12.77
C GLY A 14 17.76 9.85 -13.50
N ILE A 15 16.69 9.10 -13.23
CA ILE A 15 16.51 7.79 -13.85
C ILE A 15 15.55 7.97 -15.02
N THR A 16 16.02 7.67 -16.23
CA THR A 16 15.12 7.47 -17.36
C THR A 16 14.59 6.04 -17.30
N ILE A 17 13.28 5.89 -17.15
CA ILE A 17 12.59 4.60 -17.25
C ILE A 17 11.78 4.58 -18.53
N HIS A 18 11.91 3.50 -19.28
CA HIS A 18 11.05 3.24 -20.44
C HIS A 18 9.92 2.32 -20.01
N ARG A 19 8.68 2.79 -20.15
CA ARG A 19 7.49 1.96 -20.00
C ARG A 19 7.06 1.48 -21.37
N VAL A 20 7.03 0.17 -21.54
CA VAL A 20 6.49 -0.46 -22.75
C VAL A 20 5.03 -0.86 -22.46
N ASN A 21 4.08 -0.26 -23.18
CA ASN A 21 2.66 -0.55 -23.07
C ASN A 21 2.28 -1.83 -23.83
N PHE A 22 3.00 -2.94 -23.58
CA PHE A 22 2.84 -4.18 -24.35
C PHE A 22 1.50 -4.91 -24.10
N ARG A 23 0.91 -4.74 -22.92
CA ARG A 23 -0.38 -5.36 -22.54
C ARG A 23 -1.54 -4.37 -22.49
N SER A 24 -1.30 -3.15 -22.96
CA SER A 24 -2.21 -2.02 -22.83
C SER A 24 -2.45 -1.47 -24.23
N ASN A 25 -3.71 -1.42 -24.65
CA ASN A 25 -4.05 -0.86 -25.95
C ASN A 25 -3.80 0.66 -25.91
N VAL A 26 -3.06 1.17 -26.89
CA VAL A 26 -2.79 2.61 -27.06
C VAL A 26 -3.38 3.08 -28.39
N VAL A 27 -3.70 4.37 -28.49
CA VAL A 27 -4.26 4.94 -29.74
C VAL A 27 -3.15 5.22 -30.75
N HIS A 28 -2.03 5.79 -30.29
CA HIS A 28 -0.94 6.22 -31.16
C HIS A 28 0.29 5.31 -31.01
N THR A 29 1.02 5.07 -32.09
CA THR A 29 2.23 4.21 -32.07
C THR A 29 3.33 4.77 -31.17
N GLU A 30 3.44 6.09 -31.06
CA GLU A 30 4.39 6.76 -30.16
C GLU A 30 4.12 6.48 -28.67
N ASP A 31 2.90 6.10 -28.31
CA ASP A 31 2.53 5.73 -26.95
C ASP A 31 2.89 4.28 -26.59
N VAL A 32 3.40 3.49 -27.54
CA VAL A 32 3.81 2.10 -27.28
C VAL A 32 5.00 2.05 -26.33
N VAL A 33 5.96 2.97 -26.48
CA VAL A 33 7.13 3.11 -25.61
C VAL A 33 7.23 4.55 -25.13
N VAL A 34 6.92 4.77 -23.86
CA VAL A 34 6.98 6.10 -23.25
C VAL A 34 8.18 6.16 -22.31
N SER A 35 8.97 7.23 -22.45
CA SER A 35 10.12 7.49 -21.59
C SER A 35 9.72 8.45 -20.48
N PHE A 36 9.99 8.07 -19.24
CA PHE A 36 9.78 8.89 -18.05
C PHE A 36 11.12 9.25 -17.45
N SER A 37 11.36 10.53 -17.18
CA SER A 37 12.44 10.95 -16.30
C SER A 37 11.89 10.99 -14.88
N LEU A 38 12.40 10.13 -14.01
CA LEU A 38 12.10 10.18 -12.60
C LEU A 38 13.04 11.16 -11.91
N SER A 39 12.44 12.07 -11.15
CA SER A 39 13.12 12.95 -10.21
C SER A 39 12.40 12.88 -8.87
N ILE A 40 13.16 12.87 -7.79
CA ILE A 40 12.60 13.13 -6.46
C ILE A 40 12.50 14.66 -6.32
N PRO A 41 11.33 15.22 -5.99
CA PRO A 41 11.21 16.64 -5.68
C PRO A 41 12.19 17.00 -4.55
N ASP A 42 13.05 17.99 -4.80
CA ASP A 42 14.14 18.31 -3.88
C ASP A 42 13.65 18.87 -2.53
N GLY A 43 14.45 18.61 -1.49
CA GLY A 43 14.39 19.31 -0.20
C GLY A 43 13.63 18.59 0.92
N GLU A 44 12.33 18.34 0.75
CA GLU A 44 11.48 17.93 1.89
C GLU A 44 11.73 16.50 2.35
N ILE A 45 11.76 15.55 1.41
CA ILE A 45 11.94 14.14 1.74
C ILE A 45 13.33 13.89 2.33
N ARG A 46 14.36 14.52 1.75
CA ARG A 46 15.73 14.45 2.26
C ARG A 46 15.82 15.03 3.67
N SER A 47 15.23 16.20 3.89
CA SER A 47 15.19 16.83 5.21
C SER A 47 14.45 15.97 6.23
N ALA A 48 13.36 15.29 5.84
CA ALA A 48 12.64 14.38 6.72
C ALA A 48 13.45 13.12 7.07
N LEU A 49 14.21 12.57 6.11
CA LEU A 49 15.13 11.46 6.35
C LEU A 49 16.27 11.85 7.30
N ASP A 50 16.96 12.95 7.02
CA ASP A 50 18.10 13.43 7.81
C ASP A 50 17.66 13.84 9.23
N ALA A 51 16.42 14.33 9.39
CA ALA A 51 15.81 14.62 10.69
C ALA A 51 15.23 13.38 11.40
N GLY A 52 15.32 12.18 10.83
CA GLY A 52 14.77 10.94 11.40
C GLY A 52 13.24 10.88 11.47
N LYS A 53 12.54 11.75 10.71
CA LYS A 53 11.07 11.80 10.63
C LYS A 53 10.49 10.85 9.59
N LEU A 54 11.34 10.35 8.69
CA LEU A 54 11.00 9.33 7.70
C LEU A 54 12.01 8.19 7.80
N SER A 55 11.52 6.96 7.77
CA SER A 55 12.32 5.74 7.75
C SER A 55 11.66 4.72 6.84
N TYR A 56 12.47 3.84 6.26
CA TYR A 56 12.04 2.84 5.30
C TYR A 56 12.96 1.64 5.42
N PHE A 57 12.39 0.45 5.27
CA PHE A 57 13.07 -0.81 5.48
C PHE A 57 12.42 -1.89 4.60
N THR A 58 13.13 -3.00 4.44
CA THR A 58 12.63 -4.17 3.74
C THR A 58 12.42 -5.26 4.77
N SER A 59 11.21 -5.81 4.86
CA SER A 59 10.88 -6.93 5.74
C SER A 59 9.71 -7.73 5.18
N ASN A 60 9.45 -8.89 5.80
CA ASN A 60 8.15 -9.53 5.74
C ASN A 60 7.12 -8.66 6.48
N ALA A 61 6.01 -8.32 5.83
CA ALA A 61 4.93 -7.52 6.44
C ALA A 61 4.12 -8.29 7.49
N LEU A 62 4.28 -9.62 7.55
CA LEU A 62 3.67 -10.49 8.56
C LEU A 62 4.56 -10.67 9.81
N ASP A 63 5.80 -10.16 9.76
CA ASP A 63 6.79 -10.22 10.83
C ASP A 63 7.74 -9.03 10.69
N THR A 64 7.25 -7.86 11.10
CA THR A 64 8.01 -6.61 10.96
C THR A 64 9.00 -6.47 12.12
N PRO A 65 10.17 -5.83 11.90
CA PRO A 65 11.14 -5.58 12.96
C PRO A 65 10.69 -4.50 13.95
N MET A 66 9.43 -4.07 13.89
CA MET A 66 8.88 -3.06 14.79
C MET A 66 8.61 -3.66 16.16
N PRO A 67 8.99 -2.95 17.25
CA PRO A 67 8.62 -3.38 18.59
C PRO A 67 7.11 -3.45 18.76
N GLY A 68 6.63 -4.32 19.65
CA GLY A 68 5.21 -4.35 20.02
C GLY A 68 4.79 -3.02 20.65
N ASN A 69 3.53 -2.61 20.42
CA ASN A 69 2.97 -1.36 20.94
C ASN A 69 3.82 -0.10 20.66
N SER A 70 4.47 -0.02 19.50
CA SER A 70 5.35 1.09 19.13
C SER A 70 4.69 2.09 18.19
N LEU A 71 3.73 1.66 17.37
CA LEU A 71 3.11 2.47 16.33
C LEU A 71 1.79 3.08 16.81
N SER A 72 1.59 4.37 16.51
CA SER A 72 0.29 5.04 16.75
C SER A 72 -0.72 4.74 15.64
N ALA A 73 -0.24 4.41 14.45
CA ALA A 73 -1.08 4.02 13.32
C ALA A 73 -0.35 3.08 12.35
N VAL A 74 -1.10 2.26 11.63
CA VAL A 74 -0.69 1.43 10.50
C VAL A 74 -1.64 1.74 9.35
N ALA A 75 -1.09 2.15 8.21
CA ALA A 75 -1.85 2.40 6.99
C ALA A 75 -1.51 1.34 5.94
N SER A 76 -2.51 0.59 5.51
CA SER A 76 -2.43 -0.49 4.54
C SER A 76 -3.12 -0.05 3.25
N ILE A 77 -2.32 0.27 2.23
CA ILE A 77 -2.79 0.92 1.00
C ILE A 77 -2.57 -0.05 -0.18
N TYR A 78 -3.65 -0.55 -0.79
CA TYR A 78 -3.64 -1.58 -1.85
C TYR A 78 -2.84 -2.84 -1.45
N PHE A 79 -3.10 -3.38 -0.25
CA PHE A 79 -2.21 -4.39 0.33
C PHE A 79 -2.91 -5.60 0.96
N ILE A 80 -4.07 -5.45 1.60
CA ILE A 80 -4.69 -6.55 2.37
C ILE A 80 -5.16 -7.73 1.50
N ASP A 81 -5.28 -7.53 0.19
CA ASP A 81 -5.63 -8.54 -0.79
C ASP A 81 -4.41 -9.31 -1.34
N LEU A 82 -3.20 -8.94 -0.93
CA LEU A 82 -1.93 -9.56 -1.32
C LEU A 82 -1.36 -10.50 -0.26
N VAL A 83 -1.92 -10.49 0.95
CA VAL A 83 -1.37 -11.21 2.10
C VAL A 83 -2.46 -11.99 2.85
N PRO A 84 -2.07 -13.05 3.59
CA PRO A 84 -2.94 -13.68 4.57
C PRO A 84 -3.43 -12.65 5.60
N ILE A 85 -4.69 -12.24 5.49
CA ILE A 85 -5.22 -11.09 6.22
C ILE A 85 -5.24 -11.31 7.74
N LYS A 86 -5.43 -12.55 8.20
CA LYS A 86 -5.46 -12.89 9.63
C LYS A 86 -4.10 -12.65 10.25
N GLU A 87 -3.04 -13.15 9.63
CA GLU A 87 -1.66 -12.99 10.04
C GLU A 87 -1.25 -11.52 9.98
N HIS A 88 -1.62 -10.82 8.91
CA HIS A 88 -1.33 -9.39 8.77
C HIS A 88 -2.03 -8.56 9.86
N MET A 89 -3.29 -8.85 10.16
CA MET A 89 -4.03 -8.18 11.24
C MET A 89 -3.41 -8.47 12.62
N LEU A 90 -2.97 -9.71 12.88
CA LEU A 90 -2.29 -10.05 14.14
C LEU A 90 -0.98 -9.27 14.29
N GLU A 91 -0.22 -9.15 13.20
CA GLU A 91 1.01 -8.36 13.18
C GLU A 91 0.72 -6.86 13.38
N ALA A 92 -0.26 -6.31 12.66
CA ALA A 92 -0.72 -4.93 12.85
C ALA A 92 -1.16 -4.68 14.31
N ARG A 93 -1.92 -5.61 14.90
CA ARG A 93 -2.31 -5.53 16.31
C ARG A 93 -1.11 -5.58 17.25
N ARG A 94 -0.10 -6.41 16.98
CA ARG A 94 1.11 -6.51 17.80
C ARG A 94 1.85 -5.17 17.85
N VAL A 95 2.07 -4.54 16.71
CA VAL A 95 2.88 -3.31 16.60
C VAL A 95 2.12 -2.05 17.03
N LEU A 96 0.80 -2.01 16.91
CA LEU A 96 0.00 -0.85 17.32
C LEU A 96 -0.05 -0.68 18.84
N LYS A 97 0.07 0.55 19.33
CA LYS A 97 -0.23 0.94 20.72
C LYS A 97 -1.71 0.70 21.04
N PRO A 98 -2.10 0.48 22.31
CA PRO A 98 -3.50 0.61 22.73
C PRO A 98 -4.06 1.96 22.27
N GLY A 99 -5.25 1.96 21.67
CA GLY A 99 -5.85 3.14 21.03
C GLY A 99 -5.28 3.51 19.66
N GLY A 100 -4.26 2.80 19.16
CA GLY A 100 -3.67 3.03 17.84
C GLY A 100 -4.61 2.60 16.69
N LEU A 101 -4.40 3.18 15.51
CA LEU A 101 -5.31 3.02 14.37
C LEU A 101 -4.75 2.09 13.29
N PHE A 102 -5.57 1.16 12.83
CA PHE A 102 -5.38 0.50 11.54
C PHE A 102 -6.27 1.18 10.49
N ILE A 103 -5.69 1.52 9.35
CA ILE A 103 -6.36 2.20 8.24
C ILE A 103 -6.17 1.36 6.99
N ASN A 104 -7.26 0.92 6.37
CA ASN A 104 -7.23 0.25 5.08
C ASN A 104 -7.73 1.17 3.97
N PHE A 105 -7.06 1.14 2.83
CA PHE A 105 -7.58 1.70 1.58
C PHE A 105 -7.14 0.81 0.42
N GLY A 106 -8.07 0.11 -0.20
CA GLY A 106 -7.76 -0.70 -1.38
C GLY A 106 -8.90 -1.61 -1.79
N PRO A 107 -8.83 -2.20 -2.99
CA PRO A 107 -9.80 -3.19 -3.41
C PRO A 107 -9.54 -4.54 -2.71
N LEU A 108 -10.45 -5.49 -2.91
CA LEU A 108 -10.31 -6.87 -2.45
C LEU A 108 -10.07 -7.79 -3.67
N ARG A 109 -8.91 -7.67 -4.33
CA ARG A 109 -8.58 -8.42 -5.55
C ARG A 109 -7.71 -9.65 -5.26
N TYR A 110 -8.25 -10.57 -4.48
CA TYR A 110 -7.57 -11.81 -4.15
C TYR A 110 -7.13 -12.61 -5.39
N MET A 111 -5.96 -13.23 -5.31
CA MET A 111 -5.48 -14.11 -6.38
C MET A 111 -6.42 -15.32 -6.53
N ARG A 112 -6.69 -15.72 -7.77
CA ARG A 112 -7.53 -16.89 -8.07
C ARG A 112 -6.92 -18.14 -7.45
N GLY A 113 -7.73 -18.90 -6.70
CA GLY A 113 -7.34 -20.20 -6.14
C GLY A 113 -7.24 -20.22 -4.61
N ASP A 114 -7.19 -19.05 -3.95
CA ASP A 114 -7.16 -18.95 -2.49
C ASP A 114 -8.52 -18.58 -1.90
N VAL A 115 -9.50 -19.46 -2.11
CA VAL A 115 -10.91 -19.23 -1.73
C VAL A 115 -11.06 -19.00 -0.22
N ALA A 116 -10.21 -19.62 0.60
CA ALA A 116 -10.29 -19.49 2.06
C ALA A 116 -9.94 -18.08 2.56
N ASN A 117 -9.20 -17.29 1.79
CA ASN A 117 -8.83 -15.91 2.11
C ASN A 117 -9.64 -14.86 1.32
N MET A 118 -10.59 -15.30 0.48
CA MET A 118 -11.49 -14.42 -0.28
C MET A 118 -12.62 -13.85 0.59
N LEU A 119 -12.26 -13.07 1.61
CA LEU A 119 -13.23 -12.46 2.52
C LEU A 119 -13.95 -11.27 1.87
N SER A 120 -15.24 -11.18 2.14
CA SER A 120 -16.04 -9.97 1.90
C SER A 120 -15.63 -8.84 2.85
N GLY A 121 -16.02 -7.59 2.53
CA GLY A 121 -15.78 -6.46 3.40
C GLY A 121 -16.37 -6.64 4.81
N GLU A 122 -17.56 -7.21 4.91
CA GLU A 122 -18.23 -7.50 6.20
C GLU A 122 -17.43 -8.51 7.03
N GLU A 123 -17.00 -9.62 6.43
CA GLU A 123 -16.18 -10.63 7.11
C GLU A 123 -14.84 -10.07 7.60
N ILE A 124 -14.26 -9.11 6.87
CA ILE A 124 -13.05 -8.40 7.31
C ILE A 124 -13.35 -7.55 8.55
N LEU A 125 -14.45 -6.79 8.57
CA LEU A 125 -14.82 -5.99 9.74
C LEU A 125 -15.10 -6.85 10.97
N ASP A 126 -15.78 -7.98 10.78
CA ASP A 126 -16.05 -8.95 11.83
C ASP A 126 -14.74 -9.55 12.38
N LEU A 127 -13.83 -9.93 11.48
CA LEU A 127 -12.51 -10.45 11.85
C LEU A 127 -11.73 -9.45 12.72
N TYR A 128 -11.70 -8.17 12.35
CA TYR A 128 -11.03 -7.12 13.13
C TYR A 128 -11.72 -6.91 14.49
N SER A 129 -13.06 -6.86 14.51
CA SER A 129 -13.84 -6.66 15.74
C SER A 129 -13.58 -7.77 16.77
N GLN A 130 -13.64 -9.03 16.31
CA GLN A 130 -13.36 -10.22 17.11
C GLN A 130 -11.91 -10.25 17.62
N SER A 131 -10.98 -9.65 16.88
CA SER A 131 -9.55 -9.64 17.18
C SER A 131 -9.10 -8.49 18.06
N GLY A 132 -10.01 -7.75 18.68
CA GLY A 132 -9.64 -6.69 19.62
C GLY A 132 -9.56 -5.30 19.00
N PHE A 133 -10.28 -5.04 17.91
CA PHE A 133 -10.45 -3.69 17.38
C PHE A 133 -11.87 -3.18 17.56
N ASP A 134 -12.03 -1.86 17.62
CA ASP A 134 -13.28 -1.15 17.44
C ASP A 134 -13.32 -0.62 16.00
N ILE A 135 -14.37 -0.93 15.22
CA ILE A 135 -14.54 -0.33 13.89
C ILE A 135 -15.10 1.09 14.07
N LEU A 136 -14.35 2.09 13.60
CA LEU A 136 -14.73 3.50 13.72
C LEU A 136 -15.49 4.02 12.50
N ALA A 137 -15.10 3.58 11.31
CA ALA A 137 -15.72 3.96 10.04
C ALA A 137 -15.38 2.94 8.96
N HIS A 138 -16.27 2.79 7.98
CA HIS A 138 -16.00 2.10 6.72
C HIS A 138 -16.82 2.70 5.58
N ASP A 139 -16.30 2.60 4.35
CA ASP A 139 -16.98 3.06 3.14
C ASP A 139 -16.40 2.36 1.90
N VAL A 140 -17.00 2.63 0.74
CA VAL A 140 -16.52 2.21 -0.57
C VAL A 140 -16.22 3.44 -1.41
N VAL A 141 -14.94 3.64 -1.73
CA VAL A 141 -14.47 4.83 -2.48
C VAL A 141 -14.06 4.43 -3.90
N PRO A 142 -14.70 4.97 -4.95
CA PRO A 142 -14.29 4.74 -6.32
C PRO A 142 -12.92 5.41 -6.60
N ASN A 143 -11.99 4.67 -7.21
CA ASN A 143 -10.72 5.22 -7.70
C ASN A 143 -10.23 4.43 -8.92
N THR A 144 -9.42 5.08 -9.75
CA THR A 144 -8.73 4.43 -10.86
C THR A 144 -7.27 4.22 -10.49
N GLN A 145 -6.79 2.98 -10.57
CA GLN A 145 -5.40 2.65 -10.23
C GLN A 145 -4.55 2.66 -11.49
N LEU A 146 -3.43 3.39 -11.46
CA LEU A 146 -2.45 3.47 -12.57
C LEU A 146 -3.07 3.88 -13.91
N ALA A 147 -4.09 4.74 -13.89
CA ALA A 147 -4.65 5.32 -15.10
C ALA A 147 -3.57 6.09 -15.87
N SER A 148 -3.60 6.01 -17.20
CA SER A 148 -2.69 6.70 -18.09
C SER A 148 -3.51 7.27 -19.24
N SER A 149 -3.31 8.54 -19.60
CA SER A 149 -4.01 9.15 -20.73
C SER A 149 -3.69 8.49 -22.08
N GLN A 150 -2.53 7.83 -22.17
CA GLN A 150 -2.06 7.11 -23.35
C GLN A 150 -2.73 5.74 -23.55
N VAL A 151 -3.29 5.16 -22.49
CA VAL A 151 -3.86 3.80 -22.52
C VAL A 151 -5.38 3.90 -22.66
N ILE A 152 -5.93 3.18 -23.63
CA ILE A 152 -7.36 3.18 -23.95
C ILE A 152 -8.20 2.59 -22.81
N THR A 153 -7.65 1.64 -22.06
CA THR A 153 -8.34 0.95 -20.97
C THR A 153 -7.76 1.32 -19.60
N SER A 154 -8.65 1.50 -18.63
CA SER A 154 -8.27 1.75 -17.24
C SER A 154 -9.06 0.83 -16.32
N VAL A 155 -8.44 0.40 -15.20
CA VAL A 155 -9.14 -0.41 -14.21
C VAL A 155 -9.72 0.50 -13.13
N HIS A 156 -11.05 0.58 -13.10
CA HIS A 156 -11.79 1.24 -12.05
C HIS A 156 -12.02 0.29 -10.87
N SER A 157 -11.69 0.72 -9.65
CA SER A 157 -11.93 0.00 -8.40
C SER A 157 -12.94 0.72 -7.55
N ASN A 158 -13.81 -0.06 -6.91
CA ASN A 158 -14.49 0.32 -5.69
C ASN A 158 -13.62 -0.14 -4.52
N ASN A 159 -12.88 0.78 -3.90
CA ASN A 159 -11.93 0.45 -2.86
C ASN A 159 -12.66 0.36 -1.53
N PHE A 160 -12.45 -0.72 -0.80
CA PHE A 160 -12.95 -0.86 0.56
C PHE A 160 -12.05 -0.05 1.49
N VAL A 161 -12.65 0.90 2.20
CA VAL A 161 -11.97 1.78 3.13
C VAL A 161 -12.51 1.51 4.52
N PHE A 162 -11.64 1.33 5.51
CA PHE A 162 -12.08 1.28 6.89
C PHE A 162 -11.00 1.76 7.85
N VAL A 163 -11.44 2.21 9.02
CA VAL A 163 -10.59 2.60 10.14
C VAL A 163 -11.01 1.78 11.35
N ALA A 164 -10.04 1.08 11.94
CA ALA A 164 -10.21 0.25 13.12
C ALA A 164 -9.25 0.70 14.23
N ARG A 165 -9.73 0.82 15.47
CA ARG A 165 -8.92 1.22 16.62
C ARG A 165 -8.60 0.03 17.50
N LYS A 166 -7.33 -0.15 17.84
CA LYS A 166 -6.89 -1.20 18.75
C LYS A 166 -7.46 -0.96 20.16
N ARG A 167 -8.20 -1.93 20.70
CA ARG A 167 -8.55 -2.00 22.13
C ARG A 167 -7.30 -2.31 22.95
#